data_AF-A0A7X6GX38-F1
#
_entry.id   AF-A0A7X6GX38-F1
#
_cell.length_a   1.000
_cell.length_b   1.000
_cell.length_c   1.000
_cell.angle_alpha   90.00
_cell.angle_beta   90.00
_cell.angle_gamma   90.00
#
_symmetry.space_group_name_H-M   'P 1'
#
loop_
_entity.id
_entity.type
_entity.pdbx_description
1 polymer ?
#
loop_
_entity_poly.entity_id
_entity_poly.type
_entity_poly.pdbx_seq_one_letter_code
_entity_poly.pdbx_strand_id
1 'polypeptide(L)'
;MTRRKEGRIEIQLPRIAMSPAELPPQRLHTVVDLPPRPDGFEPSVTFGAFPGTAYPRHRPRRLRYLGSVEWAWSPAHNRFEAYHLHRGRGHWCLYIRDLDPLETQFTWLEAAYVDRRGVDERTAAIHLMIAMWEVCATDYEMERFHWINEEAFLSVEEWMAIARMVWVDILS
;
A
#
# COMPACT_ATOMS: atom_id res chain seq x y z
N MET A 1 -25.36 -31.47 -13.74
CA MET A 1 -25.43 -29.99 -13.76
C MET A 1 -24.64 -29.45 -12.57
N THR A 2 -23.45 -28.92 -12.84
CA THR A 2 -22.45 -28.55 -11.84
C THR A 2 -22.79 -27.18 -11.25
N ARG A 3 -23.10 -27.11 -9.95
CA ARG A 3 -23.14 -25.83 -9.22
C ARG A 3 -21.76 -25.20 -9.30
N ARG A 4 -21.65 -24.04 -9.96
CA ARG A 4 -20.48 -23.16 -9.81
C ARG A 4 -20.42 -22.75 -8.35
N LYS A 5 -19.37 -23.13 -7.62
CA LYS A 5 -19.06 -22.54 -6.32
C LYS A 5 -18.77 -21.06 -6.58
N GLU A 6 -19.66 -20.21 -6.09
CA GLU A 6 -19.51 -18.77 -6.08
C GLU A 6 -18.33 -18.47 -5.15
N GLY A 7 -17.14 -18.29 -5.75
CA GLY A 7 -15.93 -17.96 -5.02
C GLY A 7 -16.12 -16.60 -4.35
N ARG A 8 -16.29 -16.61 -3.03
CA ARG A 8 -16.36 -15.43 -2.17
C ARG A 8 -15.16 -14.52 -2.50
N ILE A 9 -15.42 -13.24 -2.78
CA ILE A 9 -14.38 -12.23 -2.92
C ILE A 9 -13.81 -12.00 -1.51
N GLU A 10 -12.56 -12.41 -1.28
CA GLU A 10 -11.83 -12.17 -0.02
C GLU A 10 -10.94 -10.95 -0.22
N ILE A 11 -11.56 -9.77 -0.31
CA ILE A 11 -10.86 -8.49 -0.18
C ILE A 11 -11.39 -7.90 1.12
N GLN A 12 -10.52 -7.72 2.11
CA GLN A 12 -10.88 -6.98 3.31
C GLN A 12 -11.25 -5.56 2.86
N LEU A 13 -12.44 -5.10 3.26
CA LEU A 13 -12.88 -3.75 2.96
C LEU A 13 -12.24 -2.80 3.98
N PRO A 14 -11.43 -1.84 3.53
CA PRO A 14 -10.86 -0.82 4.41
C PRO A 14 -11.96 -0.01 5.08
N ARG A 15 -11.78 0.33 6.35
CA ARG A 15 -12.66 1.24 7.08
C ARG A 15 -12.03 2.63 7.12
N ILE A 16 -12.81 3.70 7.00
CA ILE A 16 -12.34 5.06 7.31
C ILE A 16 -12.61 5.34 8.79
N ALA A 17 -11.58 5.70 9.54
CA ALA A 17 -11.70 6.13 10.92
C ALA A 17 -12.35 7.52 10.97
N MET A 18 -13.50 7.62 11.64
CA MET A 18 -14.28 8.86 11.71
C MET A 18 -13.98 9.68 12.97
N SER A 19 -13.13 9.15 13.86
CA SER A 19 -12.74 9.83 15.10
C SER A 19 -11.31 9.44 15.52
N PRO A 20 -10.60 10.29 16.30
CA PRO A 20 -9.24 9.97 16.77
C PRO A 20 -9.14 8.69 17.60
N ALA A 21 -10.22 8.27 18.27
CA ALA A 21 -10.25 7.05 19.07
C ALA A 21 -10.33 5.77 18.22
N GLU A 22 -10.68 5.89 16.94
CA GLU A 22 -10.73 4.77 16.00
C GLU A 22 -9.39 4.53 15.30
N LEU A 23 -8.47 5.49 15.37
CA LEU A 23 -7.13 5.38 14.82
C LEU A 23 -6.30 4.38 15.63
N PRO A 24 -5.43 3.59 14.96
CA PRO A 24 -4.47 2.75 15.67
C PRO A 24 -3.49 3.62 16.49
N PRO A 25 -2.99 3.11 17.63
CA PRO A 25 -2.08 3.85 18.51
C PRO A 25 -0.75 4.11 17.80
N GLN A 26 -0.56 5.34 17.31
CA GLN A 26 0.52 5.66 16.38
C GLN A 26 1.43 6.82 16.82
N ARG A 27 1.03 7.56 17.86
CA ARG A 27 1.83 8.67 18.43
C ARG A 27 3.07 8.16 19.17
N LEU A 28 2.91 7.08 19.93
CA LEU A 28 3.98 6.37 20.60
C LEU A 28 3.97 4.96 20.03
N HIS A 29 5.05 4.60 19.32
CA HIS A 29 5.19 3.29 18.70
C HIS A 29 6.64 2.82 18.87
N THR A 30 6.84 1.50 18.82
CA THR A 30 8.18 0.94 18.92
C THR A 30 8.95 1.23 17.63
N VAL A 31 10.21 1.64 17.76
CA VAL A 31 11.10 1.74 16.60
C VAL A 31 11.54 0.32 16.22
N VAL A 32 11.14 -0.12 15.02
CA VAL A 32 11.50 -1.43 14.47
C VAL A 32 12.43 -1.28 13.27
N ASP A 33 13.32 -2.25 13.13
CA ASP A 33 14.12 -2.44 11.93
C ASP A 33 13.28 -3.14 10.86
N LEU A 34 13.39 -2.68 9.62
CA LEU A 34 12.78 -3.32 8.47
C LEU A 34 13.71 -4.44 7.94
N PRO A 35 13.15 -5.51 7.33
CA PRO A 35 13.97 -6.48 6.63
C PRO A 35 14.81 -5.78 5.57
N PRO A 36 16.10 -6.12 5.41
CA PRO A 36 16.96 -5.50 4.40
C PRO A 36 16.39 -5.74 2.99
N ARG A 37 16.68 -4.81 2.07
CA ARG A 37 16.31 -4.98 0.67
C ARG A 37 17.03 -6.21 0.11
N PRO A 38 16.33 -7.21 -0.45
CA PRO A 38 16.96 -8.39 -1.02
C PRO A 38 17.85 -8.04 -2.22
N ASP A 39 18.91 -8.82 -2.44
CA ASP A 39 19.78 -8.68 -3.61
C ASP A 39 18.98 -8.84 -4.91
N GLY A 40 19.15 -7.90 -5.84
CA GLY A 40 18.43 -7.88 -7.12
C GLY A 40 16.93 -7.57 -7.00
N PHE A 41 16.47 -7.09 -5.84
CA PHE A 41 15.10 -6.58 -5.69
C PHE A 41 14.99 -5.25 -6.44
N GLU A 42 14.45 -5.27 -7.66
CA GLU A 42 14.27 -4.08 -8.50
C GLU A 42 12.78 -3.81 -8.71
N PRO A 43 12.15 -2.96 -7.85
CA PRO A 43 10.75 -2.64 -7.99
C PRO A 43 10.54 -1.67 -9.16
N SER A 44 9.45 -1.88 -9.91
CA SER A 44 8.97 -0.96 -10.94
C SER A 44 7.70 -0.28 -10.45
N VAL A 45 7.76 1.04 -10.29
CA VAL A 45 6.61 1.89 -9.93
C VAL A 45 5.91 2.33 -11.22
N THR A 46 4.59 2.18 -11.27
CA THR A 46 3.81 2.34 -12.51
C THR A 46 2.71 3.39 -12.42
N PHE A 47 2.08 3.58 -11.26
CA PHE A 47 0.91 4.46 -11.11
C PHE A 47 -0.13 4.31 -12.25
N GLY A 48 -0.49 3.07 -12.60
CA GLY A 48 -1.44 2.77 -13.68
C GLY A 48 -0.85 2.81 -15.09
N ALA A 49 0.36 3.32 -15.30
CA ALA A 49 1.09 3.23 -16.56
C ALA A 49 1.64 1.81 -16.74
N PHE A 50 0.80 0.92 -17.26
CA PHE A 50 1.04 -0.53 -17.38
C PHE A 50 2.16 -0.85 -18.38
N PRO A 51 3.32 -1.41 -17.96
CA PRO A 51 4.42 -1.70 -18.89
C PRO A 51 4.46 -3.16 -19.38
N GLY A 52 3.59 -4.07 -18.92
CA GLY A 52 3.71 -5.49 -19.34
C GLY A 52 2.90 -6.50 -18.52
N THR A 53 3.26 -7.78 -18.62
CA THR A 53 2.46 -8.93 -18.14
C THR A 53 2.44 -9.15 -16.62
N ALA A 54 3.02 -8.25 -15.83
CA ALA A 54 3.15 -8.40 -14.38
C ALA A 54 1.78 -8.41 -13.68
N TYR A 55 0.88 -7.56 -14.14
CA TYR A 55 -0.48 -7.44 -13.64
C TYR A 55 -1.46 -8.24 -14.52
N PRO A 56 -2.43 -8.96 -13.92
CA PRO A 56 -3.46 -9.63 -14.69
C PRO A 56 -4.42 -8.63 -15.36
N ARG A 57 -4.96 -9.00 -16.53
CA ARG A 57 -5.94 -8.20 -17.29
C ARG A 57 -7.18 -7.80 -16.50
N HIS A 58 -7.53 -8.60 -15.48
CA HIS A 58 -8.62 -8.29 -14.55
C HIS A 58 -8.05 -8.27 -13.15
N ARG A 59 -8.54 -7.33 -12.32
CA ARG A 59 -8.12 -7.22 -10.92
C ARG A 59 -8.22 -8.59 -10.22
N PRO A 60 -7.18 -9.00 -9.48
CA PRO A 60 -7.21 -10.22 -8.71
C PRO A 60 -8.37 -10.24 -7.70
N ARG A 61 -8.93 -11.42 -7.49
CA ARG A 61 -9.98 -11.63 -6.47
C ARG A 61 -9.42 -11.84 -5.06
N ARG A 62 -8.10 -12.02 -4.94
CA ARG A 62 -7.36 -12.24 -3.70
C ARG A 62 -6.26 -11.20 -3.59
N LEU A 63 -6.46 -10.28 -2.65
CA LEU A 63 -5.56 -9.19 -2.33
C LEU A 63 -5.34 -9.20 -0.82
N ARG A 64 -4.09 -9.15 -0.40
CA ARG A 64 -3.73 -8.93 1.00
C ARG A 64 -3.85 -7.45 1.28
N TYR A 65 -4.76 -7.07 2.18
CA TYR A 65 -4.82 -5.69 2.64
C TYR A 65 -3.62 -5.40 3.56
N LEU A 66 -2.85 -4.37 3.22
CA LEU A 66 -1.64 -3.97 3.95
C LEU A 66 -1.98 -3.02 5.10
N GLY A 67 -2.96 -2.16 4.87
CA GLY A 67 -3.35 -1.05 5.73
C GLY A 67 -3.71 0.16 4.87
N SER A 68 -4.09 1.26 5.51
CA SER A 68 -4.41 2.51 4.84
C SER A 68 -3.89 3.71 5.60
N VAL A 69 -3.62 4.79 4.85
CA VAL A 69 -3.16 6.07 5.39
C VAL A 69 -4.04 7.21 4.89
N GLU A 70 -4.03 8.30 5.63
CA GLU A 70 -4.65 9.56 5.27
C GLU A 70 -3.58 10.58 4.89
N TRP A 71 -3.76 11.20 3.73
CA TRP A 71 -3.04 12.39 3.30
C TRP A 71 -3.98 13.58 3.44
N ALA A 72 -3.54 14.68 4.04
CA ALA A 72 -4.35 15.88 4.18
C ALA A 72 -3.59 17.13 3.75
N TRP A 73 -4.27 18.02 3.03
CA TRP A 73 -3.78 19.35 2.66
C TRP A 73 -4.60 20.45 3.36
N SER A 74 -5.79 20.11 3.85
CA SER A 74 -6.62 20.90 4.77
C SER A 74 -7.71 20.00 5.36
N PRO A 75 -8.47 20.43 6.39
CA PRO A 75 -9.59 19.64 6.91
C PRO A 75 -10.65 19.24 5.88
N ALA A 76 -10.77 19.98 4.77
CA ALA A 76 -11.72 19.70 3.69
C ALA A 76 -11.05 19.13 2.42
N HIS A 77 -9.73 18.93 2.44
CA HIS A 77 -8.97 18.36 1.33
C HIS A 77 -8.05 17.28 1.90
N ASN A 78 -8.55 16.05 1.89
CA ASN A 78 -7.81 14.87 2.30
C ASN A 78 -8.07 13.71 1.32
N ARG A 79 -7.24 12.68 1.41
CA ARG A 79 -7.35 11.45 0.63
C ARG A 79 -6.99 10.28 1.51
N PHE A 80 -7.84 9.25 1.48
CA PHE A 80 -7.59 7.99 2.15
C PHE A 80 -7.15 6.95 1.12
N GLU A 81 -5.93 6.45 1.27
CA GLU A 81 -5.38 5.43 0.39
C GLU A 81 -5.23 4.11 1.12
N ALA A 82 -5.81 3.05 0.55
CA ALA A 82 -5.66 1.69 1.03
C ALA A 82 -4.74 0.87 0.12
N TYR A 83 -3.74 0.23 0.73
CA TYR A 83 -2.72 -0.51 0.01
C TYR A 83 -2.99 -2.01 0.06
N HIS A 84 -2.79 -2.66 -1.07
CA HIS A 84 -3.10 -4.06 -1.26
C HIS A 84 -1.99 -4.78 -2.02
N LEU A 85 -1.60 -5.97 -1.54
CA LEU A 85 -0.61 -6.81 -2.20
C LEU A 85 -1.27 -8.01 -2.86
N HIS A 86 -0.91 -8.25 -4.11
CA HIS A 86 -1.27 -9.46 -4.83
C HIS A 86 -0.06 -10.37 -5.02
N ARG A 87 -0.24 -11.65 -4.72
CA ARG A 87 0.68 -12.71 -5.14
C ARG A 87 0.36 -13.17 -6.56
N GLY A 88 1.00 -12.58 -7.54
CA GLY A 88 0.94 -13.01 -8.94
C GLY A 88 1.73 -14.31 -9.20
N ARG A 89 1.65 -14.80 -10.44
CA ARG A 89 2.36 -16.03 -10.86
C ARG A 89 3.88 -15.86 -10.72
N GLY A 90 4.41 -14.77 -11.27
CA GLY A 90 5.83 -14.42 -11.26
C GLY A 90 6.20 -13.20 -10.42
N HIS A 91 5.22 -12.39 -10.02
CA HIS A 91 5.45 -11.08 -9.42
C HIS A 91 4.69 -10.90 -8.10
N TRP A 92 5.22 -10.02 -7.27
CA TRP A 92 4.44 -9.32 -6.24
C TRP A 92 3.94 -8.00 -6.84
N CYS A 93 2.66 -7.70 -6.64
CA CYS A 93 2.02 -6.54 -7.25
C CYS A 93 1.29 -5.72 -6.19
N LEU A 94 1.71 -4.47 -6.00
CA LEU A 94 1.07 -3.49 -5.15
C LEU A 94 -0.06 -2.79 -5.92
N TYR A 95 -1.18 -2.61 -5.22
CA TYR A 95 -2.34 -1.87 -5.68
C TYR A 95 -2.68 -0.79 -4.65
N ILE A 96 -3.07 0.37 -5.14
CA ILE A 96 -3.67 1.44 -4.34
C ILE A 96 -5.17 1.41 -4.58
N ARG A 97 -5.93 1.69 -3.53
CA ARG A 97 -7.35 1.91 -3.58
C ARG A 97 -7.68 3.25 -2.94
N ASP A 98 -8.21 4.18 -3.73
CA ASP A 98 -8.84 5.38 -3.17
C ASP A 98 -10.12 4.99 -2.43
N LEU A 99 -10.27 5.47 -1.20
CA LEU A 99 -11.44 5.19 -0.35
C LEU A 99 -12.48 6.30 -0.41
N ASP A 100 -12.27 7.38 -1.16
CA ASP A 100 -13.31 8.39 -1.38
C ASP A 100 -14.54 7.73 -2.05
N PRO A 101 -15.69 7.68 -1.36
CA PRO A 101 -16.90 7.06 -1.92
C PRO A 101 -17.49 7.85 -3.10
N LEU A 102 -17.09 9.10 -3.29
CA LEU A 102 -17.56 9.97 -4.38
C LEU A 102 -16.74 9.81 -5.65
N GLU A 103 -15.47 9.39 -5.55
CA GLU A 103 -14.51 9.29 -6.67
C GLU A 103 -14.29 7.83 -7.14
N THR A 104 -15.40 7.12 -7.38
CA THR A 104 -15.38 5.68 -7.71
C THR A 104 -14.61 5.30 -8.99
N GLN A 105 -14.30 6.25 -9.87
CA GLN A 105 -13.55 6.03 -11.11
C GLN A 105 -12.04 5.81 -10.90
N PHE A 106 -11.49 6.26 -9.77
CA PHE A 106 -10.08 6.06 -9.40
C PHE A 106 -9.91 4.99 -8.31
N THR A 107 -10.95 4.18 -8.07
CA THR A 107 -10.98 3.24 -6.94
C THR A 107 -9.78 2.29 -6.93
N TRP A 108 -9.16 1.95 -8.06
CA TRP A 108 -8.03 1.02 -8.07
C TRP A 108 -6.93 1.44 -9.03
N LEU A 109 -5.69 1.37 -8.57
CA LEU A 109 -4.50 1.68 -9.34
C LEU A 109 -3.43 0.60 -9.16
N GLU A 110 -2.88 0.10 -10.27
CA GLU A 110 -1.65 -0.68 -10.28
C GLU A 110 -0.45 0.21 -9.91
N ALA A 111 0.04 0.09 -8.69
CA ALA A 111 0.98 1.05 -8.13
C ALA A 111 2.45 0.68 -8.41
N ALA A 112 2.86 -0.53 -8.08
CA ALA A 112 4.22 -1.02 -8.27
C ALA A 112 4.29 -2.56 -8.28
N TYR A 113 5.30 -3.13 -8.91
CA TYR A 113 5.52 -4.57 -8.90
C TYR A 113 7.00 -4.94 -8.86
N VAL A 114 7.30 -6.19 -8.50
CA VAL A 114 8.65 -6.75 -8.49
C VAL A 114 8.59 -8.24 -8.76
N ASP A 115 9.68 -8.81 -9.29
CA ASP A 115 9.86 -10.25 -9.40
C ASP A 115 9.74 -10.94 -8.03
N ARG A 116 9.01 -12.06 -8.00
CA ARG A 116 8.67 -12.77 -6.76
C ARG A 116 9.78 -13.70 -6.26
N ARG A 117 10.80 -13.98 -7.07
CA ARG A 117 11.75 -15.07 -6.84
C ARG A 117 12.59 -14.78 -5.59
N GLY A 118 12.49 -15.66 -4.59
CA GLY A 118 13.27 -15.55 -3.35
C GLY A 118 12.77 -14.52 -2.35
N VAL A 119 11.67 -13.81 -2.63
CA VAL A 119 11.15 -12.74 -1.76
C VAL A 119 9.85 -13.17 -1.10
N ASP A 120 9.79 -13.11 0.23
CA ASP A 120 8.57 -13.38 1.00
C ASP A 120 7.54 -12.22 0.90
N GLU A 121 6.31 -12.48 1.35
CA GLU A 121 5.19 -11.54 1.23
C GLU A 121 5.42 -10.24 2.00
N ARG A 122 6.04 -10.31 3.19
CA ARG A 122 6.22 -9.15 4.07
C ARG A 122 7.34 -8.25 3.55
N THR A 123 8.47 -8.85 3.18
CA THR A 123 9.58 -8.13 2.53
C THR A 123 9.12 -7.46 1.23
N ALA A 124 8.33 -8.15 0.41
CA ALA A 124 7.77 -7.57 -0.80
C ALA A 124 6.82 -6.40 -0.51
N ALA A 125 5.92 -6.53 0.47
CA ALA A 125 5.03 -5.44 0.87
C ALA A 125 5.82 -4.19 1.27
N ILE A 126 6.81 -4.37 2.16
CA ILE A 126 7.61 -3.28 2.72
C ILE A 126 8.39 -2.56 1.61
N HIS A 127 9.16 -3.29 0.79
CA HIS A 127 10.02 -2.64 -0.20
C HIS A 127 9.27 -2.12 -1.42
N LEU A 128 8.09 -2.67 -1.77
CA LEU A 128 7.22 -2.05 -2.77
C LEU A 128 6.60 -0.75 -2.25
N MET A 129 6.23 -0.69 -0.96
CA MET A 129 5.73 0.54 -0.34
C MET A 129 6.81 1.62 -0.29
N ILE A 130 8.04 1.27 0.13
CA ILE A 130 9.20 2.18 0.11
C ILE A 130 9.38 2.76 -1.29
N ALA A 131 9.54 1.91 -2.30
CA ALA A 131 9.81 2.38 -3.67
C ALA A 131 8.68 3.27 -4.22
N MET A 132 7.42 2.92 -3.97
CA MET A 132 6.29 3.72 -4.45
C MET A 132 6.23 5.09 -3.76
N TRP A 133 6.42 5.14 -2.43
CA TRP A 133 6.44 6.40 -1.70
C TRP A 133 7.70 7.23 -1.96
N GLU A 134 8.86 6.62 -2.24
CA GLU A 134 10.05 7.32 -2.71
C GLU A 134 9.73 8.13 -3.96
N VAL A 135 9.08 7.51 -4.97
CA VAL A 135 8.64 8.24 -6.18
C VAL A 135 7.62 9.33 -5.85
N CYS A 136 6.66 9.07 -4.94
CA CYS A 136 5.74 10.11 -4.47
C CYS A 136 6.49 11.31 -3.84
N ALA A 137 7.51 11.05 -3.03
CA ALA A 137 8.27 12.08 -2.35
C ALA A 137 9.20 12.85 -3.30
N THR A 138 9.89 12.16 -4.22
CA THR A 138 10.88 12.78 -5.10
C THR A 138 10.28 13.42 -6.34
N ASP A 139 9.33 12.76 -6.99
CA ASP A 139 8.83 13.16 -8.31
C ASP A 139 7.53 13.97 -8.21
N TYR A 140 6.78 13.77 -7.12
CA TYR A 140 5.50 14.45 -6.86
C TYR A 140 5.53 15.36 -5.63
N GLU A 141 6.70 15.51 -4.99
CA GLU A 141 6.91 16.37 -3.82
C GLU A 141 5.90 16.13 -2.68
N MET A 142 5.41 14.89 -2.56
CA MET A 142 4.43 14.56 -1.52
C MET A 142 5.11 14.54 -0.14
N GLU A 143 4.62 15.39 0.76
CA GLU A 143 4.94 15.31 2.18
C GLU A 143 4.38 14.03 2.80
N ARG A 144 5.01 13.55 3.88
CA ARG A 144 4.56 12.37 4.63
C ARG A 144 3.06 12.42 4.96
N PHE A 145 2.41 11.26 4.86
CA PHE A 145 1.01 11.07 5.29
C PHE A 145 0.77 11.56 6.73
N HIS A 146 -0.46 11.98 7.01
CA HIS A 146 -0.84 12.58 8.30
C HIS A 146 -1.16 11.52 9.35
N TRP A 147 -1.91 10.49 8.98
CA TRP A 147 -2.34 9.42 9.89
C TRP A 147 -2.31 8.06 9.21
N ILE A 148 -1.96 7.02 9.96
CA ILE A 148 -2.31 5.64 9.65
C ILE A 148 -3.79 5.49 10.02
N ASN A 149 -4.63 5.27 9.02
CA ASN A 149 -6.07 5.16 9.20
C ASN A 149 -6.46 3.77 9.72
N GLU A 150 -5.84 2.72 9.19
CA GLU A 150 -6.08 1.34 9.61
C GLU A 150 -4.80 0.52 9.38
N GLU A 151 -4.37 -0.22 10.40
CA GLU A 151 -3.34 -1.26 10.23
C GLU A 151 -3.98 -2.60 9.86
N ALA A 152 -3.22 -3.45 9.17
CA ALA A 152 -3.67 -4.79 8.84
C ALA A 152 -2.49 -5.75 8.76
N PHE A 153 -2.00 -6.05 7.56
CA PHE A 153 -0.84 -6.93 7.41
C PHE A 153 0.47 -6.23 7.83
N LEU A 154 0.59 -4.93 7.57
CA LEU A 154 1.65 -4.09 8.11
C LEU A 154 1.16 -3.44 9.41
N SER A 155 2.00 -3.52 10.43
CA SER A 155 1.79 -2.88 11.73
C SER A 155 2.03 -1.38 11.66
N VAL A 156 1.51 -0.63 12.63
CA VAL A 156 1.87 0.78 12.83
C VAL A 156 3.39 0.99 12.81
N GLU A 157 4.13 0.17 13.54
CA GLU A 157 5.59 0.30 13.66
C GLU A 157 6.29 0.22 12.30
N GLU A 158 5.85 -0.70 11.44
CA GLU A 158 6.40 -0.85 10.08
C GLU A 158 5.97 0.27 9.16
N TRP A 159 4.72 0.72 9.21
CA TRP A 159 4.28 1.89 8.46
C TRP A 159 5.14 3.12 8.80
N MET A 160 5.40 3.32 10.10
CA MET A 160 6.25 4.41 10.56
C MET A 160 7.72 4.20 10.17
N ALA A 161 8.22 2.96 10.16
CA ALA A 161 9.57 2.66 9.72
C ALA A 161 9.75 2.86 8.20
N ILE A 162 8.78 2.46 7.39
CA ILE A 162 8.75 2.74 5.94
C ILE A 162 8.77 4.25 5.72
N ALA A 163 7.94 5.01 6.45
CA ALA A 163 7.92 6.46 6.33
C ALA A 163 9.27 7.11 6.67
N ARG A 164 9.98 6.61 7.69
CA ARG A 164 11.32 7.10 8.03
C ARG A 164 12.36 6.83 6.94
N MET A 165 12.22 5.74 6.19
CA MET A 165 13.11 5.44 5.06
C MET A 165 12.90 6.39 3.88
N VAL A 166 11.67 6.87 3.67
CA VAL A 166 11.30 7.72 2.54
C VAL A 166 11.57 9.20 2.85
N TRP A 167 11.06 9.71 3.97
CA TRP A 167 11.15 11.12 4.35
C TRP A 167 12.18 11.31 5.46
N VAL A 168 13.44 10.99 5.12
CA VAL A 168 14.58 10.96 6.07
C VAL A 168 14.82 12.33 6.74
N ASP A 169 14.42 13.44 6.11
CA ASP A 169 14.72 14.81 6.57
C ASP A 169 13.50 15.74 6.68
N ILE A 170 12.59 15.50 7.64
CA ILE A 170 11.67 16.55 8.14
C ILE A 170 11.73 16.63 9.68
N LEU A 171 12.94 16.53 10.24
CA LEU A 171 13.25 16.88 11.64
C LEU A 171 14.67 17.48 11.79
N SER A 172 15.16 18.21 10.77
CA SER A 172 16.36 19.06 10.88
C SER A 172 15.98 20.53 10.99
#